data_AF-A0A9P7KJS6-F1
#
_entry.id   AF-A0A9P7KJS6-F1
#
_cell.length_a   1.000
_cell.length_b   1.000
_cell.length_c   1.000
_cell.angle_alpha   90.00
_cell.angle_beta   90.00
_cell.angle_gamma   90.00
#
_symmetry.space_group_name_H-M   'P 1'
#
loop_
_entity.id
_entity.type
_entity.pdbx_description
1 polymer ?
#
loop_
_entity_poly.entity_id
_entity_poly.type
_entity_poly.pdbx_seq_one_letter_code
_entity_poly.pdbx_strand_id
1 'polypeptide(L)'
;MTEADVALGVSAYTGAAQFITNKDYLTAAASVLATEARHASWVASTVNGGSGWSGALDVPLTLNTVYTLAASFITSCPSTNPALPVKAFPAVSFGSNPTPGSTATVSFNSTTDASTPLYAVFFTGLSQIFSPIQNGQTMIPQNLLGTVYAVVCTNDTLASDLNIVAGPAILDFPFNSQGQLV
;
A
#
# COMPACT_ATOMS: atom_id res chain seq x y z
N MET A 1 -13.55 -1.92 11.03
CA MET A 1 -12.85 -2.77 10.06
C MET A 1 -13.31 -2.32 8.69
N THR A 2 -12.49 -1.52 8.03
CA THR A 2 -12.73 -1.07 6.64
C THR A 2 -12.07 -2.07 5.68
N GLU A 3 -12.38 -2.00 4.39
CA GLU A 3 -11.74 -2.83 3.34
C GLU A 3 -10.20 -2.76 3.40
N ALA A 4 -9.71 -1.55 3.65
CA ALA A 4 -8.29 -1.24 3.78
C ALA A 4 -7.58 -2.05 4.88
N ASP A 5 -8.27 -2.37 5.98
CA ASP A 5 -7.69 -3.10 7.11
C ASP A 5 -7.40 -4.56 6.74
N VAL A 6 -8.28 -5.20 5.95
CA VAL A 6 -8.14 -6.61 5.57
C VAL A 6 -7.24 -6.76 4.33
N ALA A 7 -7.30 -5.80 3.40
CA ALA A 7 -6.38 -5.73 2.26
C ALA A 7 -4.91 -5.54 2.70
N LEU A 8 -4.68 -4.83 3.81
CA LEU A 8 -3.35 -4.70 4.42
C LEU A 8 -2.78 -6.06 4.85
N GLY A 9 -3.59 -6.95 5.42
CA GLY A 9 -3.18 -8.29 5.83
C GLY A 9 -2.66 -9.11 4.65
N VAL A 10 -3.40 -9.13 3.53
CA VAL A 10 -2.99 -9.82 2.29
C VAL A 10 -1.65 -9.30 1.79
N SER A 11 -1.51 -7.97 1.71
CA SER A 11 -0.29 -7.31 1.24
C SER A 11 0.92 -7.58 2.15
N ALA A 12 0.68 -7.65 3.46
CA ALA A 12 1.71 -7.98 4.45
C ALA A 12 2.20 -9.43 4.31
N TYR A 13 1.31 -10.41 4.21
CA TYR A 13 1.72 -11.81 4.02
C TYR A 13 2.40 -12.05 2.67
N THR A 14 1.89 -11.43 1.59
CA THR A 14 2.51 -11.51 0.26
C THR A 14 3.93 -10.93 0.29
N GLY A 15 4.12 -9.75 0.89
CA GLY A 15 5.44 -9.14 1.03
C GLY A 15 6.38 -9.89 1.96
N ALA A 16 5.86 -10.49 3.03
CA ALA A 16 6.65 -11.25 4.00
C ALA A 16 7.08 -12.64 3.51
N ALA A 17 6.42 -13.19 2.49
CA ALA A 17 6.69 -14.53 1.97
C ALA A 17 8.18 -14.75 1.63
N GLN A 18 8.87 -13.71 1.16
CA GLN A 18 10.30 -13.76 0.81
C GLN A 18 11.23 -13.99 2.02
N PHE A 19 10.76 -13.72 3.25
CA PHE A 19 11.55 -13.88 4.46
C PHE A 19 11.43 -15.27 5.10
N ILE A 20 10.60 -16.17 4.55
CA ILE A 20 10.44 -17.53 5.04
C ILE A 20 11.67 -18.36 4.67
N THR A 21 12.54 -18.62 5.66
CA THR A 21 13.74 -19.44 5.47
C THR A 21 13.49 -20.93 5.73
N ASN A 22 12.67 -21.25 6.73
CA ASN A 22 12.27 -22.63 7.01
C ASN A 22 11.09 -23.05 6.13
N LYS A 23 11.33 -24.01 5.23
CA LYS A 23 10.33 -24.52 4.29
C LYS A 23 9.15 -25.21 4.97
N ASP A 24 9.32 -25.70 6.20
CA ASP A 24 8.25 -26.31 6.98
C ASP A 24 7.07 -25.34 7.23
N TYR A 25 7.32 -24.02 7.13
CA TYR A 25 6.29 -23.00 7.33
C TYR A 25 5.55 -22.59 6.06
N LEU A 26 5.99 -23.03 4.87
CA LEU A 26 5.39 -22.57 3.61
C LEU A 26 3.92 -22.95 3.48
N THR A 27 3.55 -24.18 3.88
CA THR A 27 2.14 -24.63 3.83
C THR A 27 1.25 -23.85 4.78
N ALA A 28 1.73 -23.55 5.98
CA ALA A 28 1.00 -22.74 6.94
C ALA A 28 0.85 -21.29 6.46
N ALA A 29 1.95 -20.67 5.99
CA ALA A 29 1.94 -19.30 5.47
C ALA A 29 1.01 -19.15 4.26
N ALA A 30 1.04 -20.09 3.31
CA ALA A 30 0.14 -20.10 2.16
C ALA A 30 -1.34 -20.20 2.59
N SER A 31 -1.63 -21.01 3.60
CA SER A 31 -2.99 -21.18 4.13
C SER A 31 -3.50 -19.90 4.82
N VAL A 32 -2.62 -19.19 5.53
CA VAL A 32 -2.96 -17.90 6.15
C VAL A 32 -3.20 -16.83 5.09
N LEU A 33 -2.29 -16.68 4.12
CA LEU A 33 -2.47 -15.73 3.01
C LEU A 33 -3.80 -15.96 2.27
N ALA A 34 -4.12 -17.21 1.93
CA ALA A 34 -5.38 -17.56 1.28
C ALA A 34 -6.63 -17.29 2.15
N THR A 35 -6.47 -17.25 3.47
CA THR A 35 -7.55 -16.93 4.41
C THR A 35 -7.77 -15.41 4.47
N GLU A 36 -6.69 -14.63 4.59
CA GLU A 36 -6.75 -13.16 4.51
C GLU A 36 -7.37 -12.69 3.19
N ALA A 37 -6.99 -13.30 2.06
CA ALA A 37 -7.55 -12.96 0.75
C ALA A 37 -9.06 -13.22 0.68
N ARG A 38 -9.54 -14.33 1.26
CA ARG A 38 -10.98 -14.64 1.33
C ARG A 38 -11.73 -13.66 2.23
N HIS A 39 -11.14 -13.26 3.36
CA HIS A 39 -11.73 -12.24 4.22
C HIS A 39 -11.81 -10.89 3.51
N ALA A 40 -10.74 -10.45 2.84
CA ALA A 40 -10.72 -9.21 2.08
C ALA A 40 -11.80 -9.22 1.00
N SER A 41 -11.87 -10.32 0.23
CA SER A 41 -12.87 -10.51 -0.82
C SER A 41 -14.31 -10.46 -0.29
N TRP A 42 -14.58 -11.14 0.84
CA TRP A 42 -15.90 -11.15 1.44
C TRP A 42 -16.30 -9.76 1.97
N VAL A 43 -15.39 -9.05 2.64
CA VAL A 43 -15.66 -7.68 3.09
C VAL A 43 -15.93 -6.75 1.91
N ALA A 44 -15.06 -6.73 0.90
CA ALA A 44 -15.21 -5.86 -0.26
C ALA A 44 -16.53 -6.13 -1.01
N SER A 45 -16.84 -7.40 -1.28
CA SER A 45 -18.05 -7.76 -2.06
C SER A 45 -19.34 -7.76 -1.24
N THR A 46 -19.36 -8.47 -0.11
CA THR A 46 -20.59 -8.76 0.62
C THR A 46 -20.94 -7.66 1.62
N VAL A 47 -19.93 -7.06 2.26
CA VAL A 47 -20.16 -5.99 3.25
C VAL A 47 -20.25 -4.63 2.57
N ASN A 48 -19.33 -4.32 1.66
CA ASN A 48 -19.25 -3.00 1.02
C ASN A 48 -20.00 -2.90 -0.32
N GLY A 49 -20.38 -4.03 -0.92
CA GLY A 49 -21.06 -4.05 -2.22
C GLY A 49 -20.16 -3.70 -3.41
N GLY A 50 -18.84 -3.73 -3.23
CA GLY A 50 -17.84 -3.48 -4.26
C GLY A 50 -17.40 -4.74 -5.00
N SER A 51 -16.30 -4.62 -5.76
CA SER A 51 -15.65 -5.79 -6.35
C SER A 51 -14.95 -6.62 -5.27
N GLY A 52 -15.07 -7.94 -5.32
CA GLY A 52 -14.44 -8.84 -4.36
C GLY A 52 -12.92 -9.00 -4.53
N TRP A 53 -12.26 -8.15 -5.31
CA TRP A 53 -10.83 -8.22 -5.60
C TRP A 53 -10.32 -6.82 -5.94
N SER A 54 -9.01 -6.60 -5.77
CA SER A 54 -8.32 -5.32 -6.05
C SER A 54 -7.29 -5.50 -7.17
N GLY A 55 -7.74 -6.04 -8.31
CA GLY A 55 -6.88 -6.43 -9.43
C GLY A 55 -6.50 -7.91 -9.46
N ALA A 56 -5.59 -8.28 -10.36
CA ALA A 56 -5.25 -9.69 -10.63
C ALA A 56 -4.25 -10.29 -9.62
N LEU A 57 -3.39 -9.45 -9.03
CA LEU A 57 -2.34 -9.83 -8.10
C LEU A 57 -2.33 -8.85 -6.93
N ASP A 58 -2.02 -9.34 -5.74
CA ASP A 58 -1.88 -8.51 -4.53
C ASP A 58 -0.54 -7.78 -4.50
N VAL A 59 -0.50 -6.64 -3.81
CA VAL A 59 0.70 -5.80 -3.69
C VAL A 59 1.61 -6.33 -2.56
N PRO A 60 2.86 -6.74 -2.84
CA PRO A 60 3.81 -7.08 -1.78
C PRO A 60 4.32 -5.81 -1.08
N LEU A 61 3.88 -5.56 0.15
CA LEU A 61 4.39 -4.45 0.96
C LEU A 61 5.60 -4.86 1.80
N THR A 62 6.52 -3.93 2.02
CA THR A 62 7.66 -4.15 2.94
C THR A 62 7.20 -4.09 4.39
N LEU A 63 8.02 -4.61 5.31
CA LEU A 63 7.70 -4.55 6.75
C LEU A 63 7.53 -3.12 7.24
N ASN A 64 8.28 -2.16 6.70
CA ASN A 64 8.17 -0.75 7.08
C ASN A 64 6.89 -0.10 6.57
N THR A 65 6.47 -0.39 5.34
CA THR A 65 5.21 0.15 4.80
C THR A 65 3.99 -0.49 5.47
N VAL A 66 4.04 -1.80 5.76
CA VAL A 66 3.03 -2.47 6.58
C VAL A 66 2.96 -1.85 7.97
N TYR A 67 4.09 -1.70 8.65
CA TYR A 67 4.13 -1.11 10.00
C TYR A 67 3.61 0.32 10.00
N THR A 68 3.91 1.11 8.97
CA THR A 68 3.42 2.50 8.84
C THR A 68 1.88 2.55 8.82
N LEU A 69 1.23 1.65 8.08
CA LEU A 69 -0.24 1.56 8.03
C LEU A 69 -0.83 0.95 9.30
N ALA A 70 -0.15 -0.04 9.87
CA ALA A 70 -0.64 -0.78 11.03
C ALA A 70 -0.45 -0.01 12.36
N ALA A 71 0.53 0.90 12.44
CA ALA A 71 0.95 1.54 13.69
C ALA A 71 -0.18 2.29 14.41
N SER A 72 -1.13 2.89 13.67
CA SER A 72 -2.29 3.58 14.24
C SER A 72 -3.26 2.64 14.97
N PHE A 73 -3.24 1.35 14.66
CA PHE A 73 -4.05 0.33 15.35
C PHE A 73 -3.35 -0.26 16.58
N ILE A 74 -2.05 -0.01 16.75
CA ILE A 74 -1.26 -0.52 17.88
C ILE A 74 -1.44 0.42 19.07
N THR A 75 -2.27 0.03 20.04
CA THR A 75 -2.49 0.80 21.28
C THR A 75 -1.35 0.67 22.28
N SER A 76 -0.82 -0.54 22.46
CA SER A 76 0.34 -0.79 23.32
C SER A 76 1.03 -2.10 22.95
N CYS A 77 2.35 -2.14 23.15
CA CYS A 77 3.15 -3.37 23.09
C CYS A 77 3.69 -3.68 24.48
N PRO A 78 3.65 -4.95 24.95
CA PRO A 78 4.35 -5.37 26.15
C PRO A 78 5.81 -4.92 26.13
N SER A 79 6.30 -4.33 27.23
CA SER A 79 7.68 -3.83 27.33
C SER A 79 8.74 -4.94 27.27
N THR A 80 8.34 -6.19 27.50
CA THR A 80 9.19 -7.38 27.35
C THR A 80 9.37 -7.79 25.89
N ASN A 81 8.61 -7.23 24.96
CA ASN A 81 8.77 -7.55 23.55
C ASN A 81 10.10 -6.97 23.03
N PRO A 82 10.82 -7.72 22.18
CA PRO A 82 11.96 -7.15 21.49
C PRO A 82 11.50 -5.97 20.62
N ALA A 83 12.39 -4.97 20.48
CA ALA A 83 12.15 -3.88 19.54
C ALA A 83 11.99 -4.47 18.13
N LEU A 84 10.89 -4.11 17.47
CA LEU A 84 10.66 -4.53 16.09
C LEU A 84 11.67 -3.82 15.18
N PRO A 85 12.33 -4.52 14.24
CA PRO A 85 13.28 -3.92 13.31
C PRO A 85 12.56 -3.20 12.16
N VAL A 86 11.59 -2.35 12.51
CA VAL A 86 10.75 -1.61 11.56
C VAL A 86 10.79 -0.12 11.88
N LYS A 87 10.59 0.69 10.85
CA LYS A 87 10.56 2.14 10.90
C LYS A 87 9.30 2.61 10.20
N ALA A 88 8.45 3.33 10.93
CA ALA A 88 7.32 4.02 10.33
C ALA A 88 7.82 5.20 9.49
N PHE A 89 7.21 5.39 8.33
CA PHE A 89 7.42 6.57 7.51
C PHE A 89 6.43 7.68 7.90
N PRO A 90 6.77 8.96 7.64
CA PRO A 90 5.82 10.06 7.70
C PRO A 90 4.59 9.80 6.84
N ALA A 91 3.43 10.30 7.27
CA ALA A 91 2.19 10.19 6.50
C ALA A 91 2.23 11.04 5.22
N VAL A 92 1.51 10.59 4.18
CA VAL A 92 1.25 11.31 2.94
C VAL A 92 -0.24 11.29 2.61
N SER A 93 -0.74 12.31 1.91
CA SER A 93 -2.07 12.32 1.30
C SER A 93 -2.04 12.83 -0.15
N PHE A 94 -3.02 12.37 -0.95
CA PHE A 94 -3.15 12.67 -2.38
C PHE A 94 -4.43 13.47 -2.68
N GLY A 95 -4.67 14.52 -1.89
CA GLY A 95 -5.90 15.30 -1.93
C GLY A 95 -7.10 14.55 -1.35
N SER A 96 -8.29 15.13 -1.48
CA SER A 96 -9.52 14.58 -0.90
C SER A 96 -10.21 13.53 -1.77
N ASN A 97 -10.05 13.58 -3.09
CA ASN A 97 -10.67 12.66 -4.05
C ASN A 97 -9.70 12.33 -5.20
N PRO A 98 -8.64 11.54 -4.93
CA PRO A 98 -7.75 11.07 -5.98
C PRO A 98 -8.57 10.30 -7.03
N THR A 99 -8.34 10.56 -8.31
CA THR A 99 -9.03 9.86 -9.42
C THR A 99 -8.01 9.41 -10.46
N PRO A 100 -8.08 8.17 -10.97
CA PRO A 100 -7.20 7.74 -12.04
C PRO A 100 -7.25 8.70 -13.24
N GLY A 101 -6.09 9.13 -13.72
CA GLY A 101 -5.97 10.08 -14.83
C GLY A 101 -6.06 11.56 -14.48
N SER A 102 -6.28 11.91 -13.20
CA SER A 102 -6.31 13.30 -12.76
C SER A 102 -5.01 13.71 -12.07
N THR A 103 -4.81 15.02 -11.95
CA THR A 103 -3.74 15.59 -11.13
C THR A 103 -4.22 15.68 -9.68
N ALA A 104 -3.40 15.17 -8.75
CA ALA A 104 -3.65 15.25 -7.32
C ALA A 104 -2.58 16.10 -6.61
N THR A 105 -3.00 16.84 -5.59
CA THR A 105 -2.09 17.51 -4.66
C THR A 105 -1.50 16.50 -3.69
N VAL A 106 -0.18 16.51 -3.54
CA VAL A 106 0.55 15.61 -2.64
C VAL A 106 0.98 16.38 -1.41
N SER A 107 0.52 15.96 -0.23
CA SER A 107 0.83 16.61 1.05
C SER A 107 1.54 15.63 1.98
N PHE A 108 2.73 16.01 2.45
CA PHE A 108 3.53 15.24 3.39
C PHE A 108 4.57 16.16 4.05
N ASN A 109 5.10 15.73 5.19
CA ASN A 109 6.22 16.40 5.83
C ASN A 109 7.53 15.90 5.20
N SER A 110 8.11 16.67 4.29
CA SER A 110 9.41 16.34 3.72
C SER A 110 10.55 16.83 4.61
N THR A 111 11.55 15.98 4.84
CA THR A 111 12.85 16.35 5.40
C THR A 111 13.96 16.34 4.34
N THR A 112 13.63 16.07 3.08
CA THR A 112 14.60 16.06 1.97
C THR A 112 14.94 17.48 1.52
N ASP A 113 16.15 17.66 0.98
CA ASP A 113 16.55 18.93 0.38
C ASP A 113 15.60 19.35 -0.74
N ALA A 114 15.28 20.64 -0.81
CA ALA A 114 14.30 21.19 -1.75
C ALA A 114 14.66 20.98 -3.24
N SER A 115 15.93 20.71 -3.55
CA SER A 115 16.41 20.40 -4.90
C SER A 115 16.28 18.92 -5.28
N THR A 116 15.97 18.04 -4.32
CA THR A 116 15.86 16.60 -4.56
C THR A 116 14.58 16.32 -5.36
N PRO A 117 14.67 15.72 -6.56
CA PRO A 117 13.48 15.30 -7.30
C PRO A 117 12.70 14.25 -6.49
N LEU A 118 11.37 14.40 -6.47
CA LEU A 118 10.47 13.50 -5.77
C LEU A 118 9.45 12.91 -6.73
N TYR A 119 9.06 11.67 -6.45
CA TYR A 119 8.13 10.90 -7.26
C TYR A 119 7.06 10.32 -6.37
N ALA A 120 5.81 10.41 -6.82
CA ALA A 120 4.73 9.59 -6.31
C ALA A 120 4.83 8.21 -6.98
N VAL A 121 4.84 7.16 -6.18
CA VAL A 121 4.93 5.79 -6.68
C VAL A 121 3.70 5.02 -6.26
N PHE A 122 2.97 4.53 -7.26
CA PHE A 122 1.73 3.78 -7.11
C PHE A 122 2.05 2.29 -7.26
N PHE A 123 1.89 1.56 -6.17
CA PHE A 123 2.00 0.10 -6.14
C PHE A 123 0.66 -0.52 -6.51
N THR A 124 0.63 -1.32 -7.57
CA THR A 124 -0.55 -2.04 -8.04
C THR A 124 -0.14 -3.41 -8.58
N GLY A 125 -0.69 -4.48 -8.02
CA GLY A 125 -0.15 -5.83 -8.19
C GLY A 125 1.35 -5.88 -7.92
N LEU A 126 2.12 -6.42 -8.87
CA LEU A 126 3.59 -6.50 -8.77
C LEU A 126 4.30 -5.29 -9.39
N SER A 127 3.57 -4.28 -9.81
CA SER A 127 4.10 -3.12 -10.54
C SER A 127 4.25 -1.90 -9.64
N GLN A 128 5.26 -1.09 -9.95
CA GLN A 128 5.46 0.24 -9.40
C GLN A 128 5.35 1.24 -10.55
N ILE A 129 4.41 2.18 -10.45
CA ILE A 129 4.22 3.22 -11.46
C ILE A 129 4.67 4.56 -10.87
N PHE A 130 5.65 5.18 -11.51
CA PHE A 130 6.27 6.43 -11.04
C PHE A 130 5.64 7.62 -11.74
N SER A 131 5.35 8.67 -10.96
CA SER A 131 4.83 9.94 -11.46
C SER A 131 5.59 11.08 -10.76
N PRO A 132 6.20 12.01 -11.50
CA PRO A 132 6.99 13.08 -10.90
C PRO A 132 6.11 14.03 -10.10
N ILE A 133 6.58 14.43 -8.93
CA ILE A 133 5.93 15.46 -8.11
C ILE A 133 6.52 16.82 -8.53
N GLN A 134 5.67 17.69 -9.06
CA GLN A 134 6.04 19.04 -9.48
C GLN A 134 5.10 20.04 -8.81
N ASN A 135 5.67 21.05 -8.15
CA ASN A 135 4.90 22.08 -7.43
C ASN A 135 3.87 21.49 -6.43
N GLY A 136 4.22 20.38 -5.77
CA GLY A 136 3.35 19.68 -4.83
C GLY A 136 2.20 18.91 -5.48
N GLN A 137 2.26 18.64 -6.79
CA GLN A 137 1.24 17.91 -7.53
C GLN A 137 1.83 16.73 -8.32
N THR A 138 1.03 15.71 -8.55
CA THR A 138 1.40 14.53 -9.34
C THR A 138 0.22 14.04 -10.18
N MET A 139 0.49 13.42 -11.33
CA MET A 139 -0.54 12.75 -12.11
C MET A 139 -0.80 11.35 -11.56
N ILE A 140 -2.05 11.02 -11.28
CA ILE A 140 -2.46 9.65 -10.95
C ILE A 140 -2.59 8.85 -12.25
N PRO A 141 -1.94 7.68 -12.40
CA PRO A 141 -2.04 6.87 -13.60
C PRO A 141 -3.49 6.48 -13.94
N GLN A 142 -3.85 6.48 -15.23
CA GLN A 142 -5.23 6.29 -15.70
C GLN A 142 -5.83 4.90 -15.46
N ASN A 143 -4.99 3.85 -15.42
CA ASN A 143 -5.43 2.46 -15.42
C ASN A 143 -5.38 1.80 -14.03
N LEU A 144 -5.43 2.61 -12.96
CA LEU A 144 -5.45 2.10 -11.60
C LEU A 144 -6.86 1.66 -11.21
N LEU A 145 -6.95 0.49 -10.57
CA LEU A 145 -8.19 -0.13 -10.10
C LEU A 145 -7.97 -0.75 -8.72
N GLY A 146 -9.03 -0.78 -7.91
CA GLY A 146 -9.04 -1.35 -6.57
C GLY A 146 -8.10 -0.62 -5.60
N THR A 147 -7.64 -1.37 -4.61
CA THR A 147 -6.67 -0.88 -3.62
C THR A 147 -5.28 -0.69 -4.24
N VAL A 148 -4.79 0.54 -4.18
CA VAL A 148 -3.45 0.97 -4.58
C VAL A 148 -2.74 1.59 -3.38
N TYR A 149 -1.48 1.26 -3.20
CA TYR A 149 -0.64 1.91 -2.19
C TYR A 149 0.22 2.97 -2.86
N ALA A 150 0.26 4.18 -2.30
CA ALA A 150 1.03 5.28 -2.88
C ALA A 150 2.04 5.84 -1.89
N VAL A 151 3.31 5.94 -2.30
CA VAL A 151 4.40 6.52 -1.49
C VAL A 151 5.03 7.71 -2.21
N VAL A 152 5.82 8.49 -1.48
CA VAL A 152 6.74 9.49 -2.04
C VAL A 152 8.16 8.98 -1.89
N CYS A 153 8.93 8.96 -2.98
CA CYS A 153 10.33 8.56 -2.95
C CYS A 153 11.24 9.48 -3.77
N THR A 154 12.55 9.38 -3.51
CA THR A 154 13.61 10.15 -4.19
C THR A 154 14.16 9.47 -5.44
N ASN A 155 13.61 8.30 -5.81
CA ASN A 155 14.07 7.50 -6.95
C ASN A 155 12.93 7.29 -7.96
N ASP A 156 13.25 7.26 -9.25
CA ASP A 156 12.29 7.16 -10.37
C ASP A 156 12.21 5.77 -11.01
N THR A 157 12.94 4.80 -10.47
CA THR A 157 13.05 3.43 -11.01
C THR A 157 12.59 2.35 -10.03
N LEU A 158 12.83 2.55 -8.73
CA LEU A 158 12.49 1.60 -7.69
C LEU A 158 12.20 2.33 -6.37
N ALA A 159 10.98 2.21 -5.86
CA ALA A 159 10.66 2.55 -4.49
C ALA A 159 11.07 1.40 -3.56
N SER A 160 11.84 1.74 -2.53
CA SER A 160 12.31 0.84 -1.48
C SER A 160 12.41 1.59 -0.16
N ASP A 161 12.53 0.86 0.95
CA ASP A 161 12.64 1.48 2.28
C ASP A 161 13.81 2.46 2.43
N LEU A 162 14.81 2.38 1.54
CA LEU A 162 15.98 3.27 1.52
C LEU A 162 15.69 4.64 0.91
N ASN A 163 14.67 4.74 0.06
CA ASN A 163 14.38 5.95 -0.71
C ASN A 163 12.94 6.47 -0.54
N ILE A 164 12.09 5.74 0.19
CA ILE A 164 10.77 6.22 0.61
C ILE A 164 10.95 7.32 1.66
N VAL A 165 10.33 8.47 1.37
CA VAL A 165 10.32 9.67 2.21
C VAL A 165 9.04 9.75 3.03
N ALA A 166 7.91 9.33 2.45
CA ALA A 166 6.60 9.35 3.10
C ALA A 166 5.66 8.29 2.52
N GLY A 167 4.68 7.86 3.32
CA GLY A 167 3.65 6.90 2.97
C GLY A 167 3.88 5.48 3.51
N PRO A 168 3.09 4.50 3.09
CA PRO A 168 2.09 4.60 2.03
C PRO A 168 0.80 5.31 2.48
N ALA A 169 0.14 5.95 1.53
CA ALA A 169 -1.30 6.21 1.58
C ALA A 169 -2.04 5.07 0.87
N ILE A 170 -3.24 4.75 1.35
CA ILE A 170 -4.14 3.82 0.67
C ILE A 170 -5.04 4.64 -0.23
N LEU A 171 -5.05 4.33 -1.52
CA LEU A 171 -5.95 4.88 -2.52
C LEU A 171 -6.86 3.75 -2.99
N ASP A 172 -8.16 3.97 -2.97
CA ASP A 172 -9.13 2.97 -3.41
C ASP A 172 -9.87 3.49 -4.65
N PHE A 173 -9.88 2.66 -5.69
CA PHE A 173 -10.50 2.97 -6.98
C PHE A 173 -11.53 1.87 -7.32
N PRO A 174 -12.75 1.97 -6.78
CA PRO A 174 -13.79 0.98 -6.99
C PRO A 174 -14.07 0.73 -8.47
N PHE A 175 -14.35 -0.52 -8.81
CA PHE A 175 -14.66 -0.91 -10.18
C PHE A 175 -15.70 -2.03 -10.20
N ASN A 176 -16.38 -2.20 -11.34
CA ASN A 176 -17.38 -3.24 -11.55
C ASN A 176 -16.77 -4.56 -12.08
N SER A 177 -17.59 -5.59 -12.24
CA SER A 177 -17.15 -6.90 -12.76
C SER A 177 -16.61 -6.87 -14.20
N GLN A 178 -16.77 -5.75 -14.92
CA GLN A 178 -16.24 -5.53 -16.26
C GLN A 178 -14.90 -4.78 -16.25
N GLY A 179 -14.34 -4.47 -15.07
CA GLY A 179 -13.08 -3.74 -14.94
C GLY A 179 -13.22 -2.23 -15.19
N GLN A 180 -14.43 -1.67 -15.06
CA GLN A 180 -14.68 -0.25 -15.25
C GLN A 180 -14.86 0.43 -13.90
N LEU A 181 -14.25 1.61 -13.72
CA LEU A 181 -14.41 2.44 -12.52
C LEU A 181 -15.88 2.77 -12.26
N VAL A 182 -16.28 2.82 -10.99
CA VAL A 182 -17.65 3.13 -10.53
C VAL A 182 -17.70 4.20 -9.46
#